data_AF-A0A453DJC8-F1
#
_entry.id   AF-A0A453DJC8-F1
#
_cell.length_a   1.000
_cell.length_b   1.000
_cell.length_c   1.000
_cell.angle_alpha   90.00
_cell.angle_beta   90.00
_cell.angle_gamma   90.00
#
_symmetry.space_group_name_H-M   'P 1'
#
loop_
_entity.id
_entity.type
_entity.pdbx_description
1 polymer ?
#
loop_
_entity_poly.entity_id
_entity_poly.type
_entity_poly.pdbx_seq_one_letter_code
_entity_poly.pdbx_strand_id
1 'polypeptide(L)'
;MVKLMTGLINTMTSENTSNMITEYANKRQEAKDKAKEKKANNTKESITHYQLLAVQCGAEETSVEYFMATQLFADEANRVIFQNISSDEARLTWLKRWCMMKKLY
;
A
#
# COMPACT_ATOMS: atom_id res chain seq x y z
N MET A 1 48.14 -6.69 -37.78
CA MET A 1 47.57 -5.62 -36.93
C MET A 1 46.04 -5.57 -36.91
N VAL A 2 45.33 -5.85 -38.01
CA VAL A 2 43.84 -5.73 -38.08
C VAL A 2 43.11 -6.59 -37.03
N LYS A 3 43.49 -7.85 -36.81
CA LYS A 3 42.85 -8.75 -35.83
C LYS A 3 42.84 -8.25 -34.38
N LEU A 4 43.87 -7.52 -33.95
CA LEU A 4 43.95 -6.96 -32.59
C LEU A 4 42.96 -5.81 -32.41
N MET A 5 42.83 -4.95 -33.44
CA MET A 5 41.89 -3.83 -33.44
C MET A 5 40.43 -4.30 -33.48
N THR A 6 40.14 -5.38 -34.22
CA THR A 6 38.78 -5.97 -34.26
C THR A 6 38.36 -6.54 -32.90
N GLY A 7 39.29 -7.16 -32.17
CA GLY A 7 39.04 -7.69 -30.82
C GLY A 7 38.65 -6.60 -29.82
N LEU A 8 39.40 -5.48 -29.81
CA LEU A 8 39.15 -4.33 -28.94
C LEU A 8 37.79 -3.66 -29.19
N ILE A 9 37.38 -3.54 -30.46
CA ILE A 9 36.08 -2.97 -30.84
C ILE A 9 34.92 -3.86 -30.37
N ASN A 10 35.08 -5.19 -30.49
CA ASN A 10 34.06 -6.15 -30.02
C ASN A 10 33.92 -6.16 -28.49
N THR A 11 35.02 -6.03 -27.74
CA THR A 11 34.96 -5.91 -26.27
C THR A 11 34.27 -4.61 -25.83
N MET A 12 34.61 -3.47 -26.44
CA MET A 12 33.98 -2.18 -26.09
C MET A 12 32.49 -2.13 -26.45
N THR A 13 32.08 -2.74 -27.56
CA THR A 13 30.66 -2.82 -27.94
C THR A 13 29.89 -3.77 -27.01
N SER A 14 30.49 -4.90 -26.62
CA SER A 14 29.94 -5.84 -25.63
C SER A 14 29.75 -5.19 -24.26
N GLU A 15 30.78 -4.52 -23.74
CA GLU A 15 30.74 -3.83 -22.44
C GLU A 15 29.70 -2.71 -22.42
N ASN A 16 29.64 -1.89 -23.47
CA ASN A 16 28.61 -0.86 -23.60
C ASN A 16 27.19 -1.46 -23.61
N THR A 17 26.99 -2.59 -24.30
CA THR A 17 25.69 -3.27 -24.32
C THR A 17 25.32 -3.83 -22.95
N SER A 18 26.28 -4.43 -22.24
CA SER A 18 26.09 -4.94 -20.87
C SER A 18 25.76 -3.83 -19.87
N ASN A 19 26.45 -2.69 -19.98
CA ASN A 19 26.21 -1.52 -19.13
C ASN A 19 24.80 -0.96 -19.36
N MET A 20 24.38 -0.84 -20.62
CA MET A 20 23.02 -0.39 -20.97
C MET A 20 21.96 -1.33 -20.40
N ILE A 21 22.11 -2.65 -20.53
CA ILE A 21 21.17 -3.64 -19.98
C ILE A 21 21.05 -3.49 -18.46
N THR A 22 22.19 -3.32 -17.78
CA THR A 22 22.23 -3.10 -16.32
C THR A 22 21.51 -1.82 -15.93
N GLU A 23 21.75 -0.73 -16.65
CA GLU A 23 21.08 0.56 -16.41
C GLU A 23 19.55 0.46 -16.58
N TYR A 24 19.08 -0.22 -17.62
CA TYR A 24 17.65 -0.45 -17.84
C TYR A 24 17.03 -1.32 -16.72
N ALA A 25 17.73 -2.36 -16.28
CA ALA A 25 17.28 -3.20 -15.17
C ALA A 25 17.17 -2.41 -13.86
N ASN A 26 18.17 -1.56 -13.56
CA ASN A 26 18.19 -0.71 -12.38
C ASN A 26 17.05 0.31 -12.41
N LYS A 27 16.86 1.04 -13.52
CA LYS A 27 15.74 1.99 -13.69
C LYS A 27 14.38 1.32 -13.50
N ARG A 28 14.22 0.10 -14.03
CA ARG A 28 12.98 -0.68 -13.84
C ARG A 28 12.78 -1.08 -12.38
N GLN A 29 13.84 -1.43 -11.68
CA GLN A 29 13.78 -1.80 -10.28
C GLN A 29 13.45 -0.58 -9.40
N GLU A 30 14.12 0.56 -9.61
CA GLU A 30 13.83 1.82 -8.94
C GLU A 30 12.38 2.28 -9.12
N ALA A 31 11.83 2.13 -10.34
CA ALA A 31 10.43 2.46 -10.61
C ALA A 31 9.45 1.56 -9.83
N LYS A 32 9.76 0.26 -9.70
CA LYS A 32 8.98 -0.68 -8.88
C LYS A 32 9.06 -0.33 -7.40
N ASP A 33 10.25 0.00 -6.91
CA ASP A 33 10.46 0.33 -5.50
C ASP A 33 9.72 1.62 -5.13
N LYS A 34 9.82 2.66 -5.97
CA LYS A 34 9.02 3.90 -5.83
C LYS A 34 7.51 3.65 -5.87
N ALA A 35 7.04 2.78 -6.75
CA ALA A 35 5.62 2.44 -6.82
C ALA A 35 5.14 1.69 -5.56
N LYS A 36 5.97 0.79 -5.02
CA LYS A 36 5.69 0.04 -3.79
C LYS A 36 5.65 0.97 -2.57
N GLU A 37 6.62 1.88 -2.47
CA GLU A 37 6.67 2.89 -1.40
C GLU A 37 5.45 3.82 -1.45
N LYS A 38 5.12 4.35 -2.63
CA LYS A 38 3.91 5.17 -2.82
C LYS A 38 2.64 4.43 -2.41
N LYS A 39 2.51 3.15 -2.78
CA LYS A 39 1.37 2.32 -2.37
C LYS A 39 1.30 2.12 -0.86
N ALA A 40 2.45 1.89 -0.21
CA ALA A 40 2.53 1.73 1.23
C ALA A 40 2.13 3.02 1.98
N ASN A 41 2.64 4.17 1.53
CA ASN A 41 2.30 5.48 2.11
C ASN A 41 0.81 5.78 1.96
N ASN A 42 0.23 5.58 0.76
CA ASN A 42 -1.21 5.74 0.54
C ASN A 42 -2.04 4.82 1.46
N THR A 43 -1.57 3.60 1.72
CA THR A 43 -2.26 2.66 2.60
C THR A 43 -2.23 3.15 4.06
N LYS A 44 -1.10 3.66 4.53
CA LYS A 44 -0.95 4.21 5.88
C LYS A 44 -1.86 5.43 6.09
N GLU A 45 -1.85 6.38 5.16
CA GLU A 45 -2.71 7.56 5.20
C GLU A 45 -4.20 7.16 5.18
N SER A 46 -4.55 6.19 4.34
CA SER A 46 -5.91 5.65 4.26
C SER A 46 -6.35 5.05 5.60
N ILE A 47 -5.56 4.16 6.21
CA ILE A 47 -5.91 3.53 7.50
C ILE A 47 -6.05 4.59 8.60
N THR A 48 -5.12 5.54 8.67
CA THR A 48 -5.15 6.62 9.68
C THR A 48 -6.43 7.44 9.56
N HIS A 49 -6.87 7.76 8.33
CA HIS A 49 -8.10 8.48 8.08
C HIS A 49 -9.34 7.73 8.61
N TYR A 50 -9.45 6.42 8.37
CA TYR A 50 -10.61 5.65 8.85
C TYR A 50 -10.60 5.39 10.35
N GLN A 51 -9.42 5.28 10.98
CA GLN A 51 -9.33 5.26 12.44
C GLN A 51 -9.87 6.55 13.04
N LEU A 52 -9.54 7.71 12.47
CA LEU A 52 -10.10 9.00 12.90
C LEU A 52 -11.62 9.04 12.71
N LEU A 53 -12.14 8.56 11.57
CA LEU A 53 -13.58 8.47 11.34
C LEU A 53 -14.28 7.54 12.35
N ALA A 54 -13.64 6.45 12.76
CA ALA A 54 -14.20 5.56 13.79
C ALA A 54 -14.31 6.28 15.14
N VAL A 55 -13.30 7.06 15.54
CA VAL A 55 -13.37 7.89 16.75
C VAL A 55 -14.46 8.95 16.62
N GLN A 56 -14.53 9.64 15.48
CA GLN A 56 -15.55 10.65 15.20
C GLN A 56 -16.97 10.09 15.31
N CYS A 57 -17.18 8.84 14.88
CA CYS A 57 -18.48 8.19 15.01
C CYS A 57 -18.78 7.63 16.41
N GLY A 58 -17.89 7.80 17.39
CA GLY A 58 -18.10 7.41 18.79
C GLY A 58 -17.53 6.05 19.18
N ALA A 59 -16.66 5.45 18.36
CA ALA A 59 -15.86 4.29 18.79
C ALA A 59 -14.63 4.78 19.57
N GLU A 60 -14.72 4.85 20.89
CA GLU A 60 -13.61 5.24 21.77
C GLU A 60 -12.39 4.34 21.53
N GLU A 61 -11.16 4.88 21.62
CA GLU A 61 -9.94 4.11 21.32
C GLU A 61 -9.76 2.85 22.18
N THR A 62 -10.36 2.84 23.38
CA THR A 62 -10.37 1.71 24.32
C THR A 62 -11.53 0.73 24.10
N SER A 63 -12.44 1.02 23.18
CA SER A 63 -13.63 0.22 22.92
C SER A 63 -13.37 -0.99 22.02
N VAL A 64 -14.23 -2.00 22.12
CA VAL A 64 -14.19 -3.16 21.23
C VAL A 64 -14.53 -2.76 19.79
N GLU A 65 -15.33 -1.71 19.59
CA GLU A 65 -15.67 -1.14 18.29
C GLU A 65 -14.45 -0.52 17.60
N TYR A 66 -13.61 0.20 18.33
CA TYR A 66 -12.38 0.75 17.78
C TYR A 66 -11.38 -0.35 17.43
N PHE A 67 -11.23 -1.36 18.30
CA PHE A 67 -10.45 -2.54 17.98
C PHE A 67 -10.97 -3.24 16.71
N MET A 68 -12.29 -3.39 16.57
CA MET A 68 -12.91 -3.97 15.37
C MET A 68 -12.61 -3.14 14.12
N ALA A 69 -12.65 -1.80 14.22
CA ALA A 69 -12.32 -0.90 13.14
C ALA A 69 -10.89 -1.14 12.61
N THR A 70 -9.90 -1.37 13.49
CA THR A 70 -8.52 -1.67 13.06
C THR A 70 -8.42 -2.99 12.29
N GLN A 71 -9.27 -3.97 12.59
CA GLN A 71 -9.31 -5.25 11.86
C GLN A 71 -9.97 -5.08 10.49
N LEU A 72 -11.10 -4.36 10.43
CA LEU A 72 -11.88 -4.19 9.21
C LEU A 72 -11.13 -3.35 8.17
N PHE A 73 -10.47 -2.27 8.60
CA PHE A 73 -9.80 -1.33 7.68
C PHE A 73 -8.48 -1.82 7.11
N ALA A 74 -8.02 -3.02 7.48
CA ALA A 74 -6.98 -3.71 6.70
C ALA A 74 -7.46 -4.00 5.26
N ASP A 75 -8.76 -4.23 5.08
CA ASP A 75 -9.40 -4.46 3.78
C ASP A 75 -9.90 -3.15 3.16
N GLU A 76 -9.59 -2.93 1.88
CA GLU A 76 -10.04 -1.78 1.10
C GLU A 76 -11.55 -1.74 0.90
N ALA A 77 -12.20 -2.89 0.74
CA ALA A 77 -13.64 -2.95 0.55
C ALA A 77 -14.38 -2.41 1.79
N ASN A 78 -13.91 -2.78 2.98
CA ASN A 78 -14.49 -2.30 4.25
C ASN A 78 -14.30 -0.79 4.42
N ARG A 79 -13.14 -0.26 4.00
CA ARG A 79 -12.87 1.19 4.00
C ARG A 79 -13.88 1.94 3.12
N VAL A 80 -14.11 1.45 1.90
CA VAL A 80 -15.10 2.04 0.96
C VAL A 80 -16.52 1.95 1.53
N ILE A 81 -16.92 0.80 2.07
CA ILE A 81 -18.25 0.62 2.69
C ILE A 81 -18.43 1.61 3.84
N PHE A 82 -17.46 1.70 4.74
CA PHE A 82 -17.53 2.60 5.90
C PHE A 82 -17.60 4.07 5.51
N GLN A 83 -16.85 4.47 4.47
CA GLN A 83 -16.90 5.83 3.93
C GLN A 83 -18.28 6.20 3.39
N ASN A 84 -18.95 5.26 2.71
CA ASN A 84 -20.24 5.49 2.07
C ASN A 84 -21.41 5.52 3.07
N ILE A 85 -21.20 5.10 4.31
CA ILE A 85 -22.19 5.28 5.37
C ILE A 85 -22.23 6.77 5.74
N SER A 86 -23.40 7.38 5.57
CA SER A 86 -23.55 8.84 5.61
C SER A 86 -23.60 9.44 7.01
N SER A 87 -24.11 8.71 8.01
CA SER A 87 -24.24 9.21 9.39
C SER A 87 -23.26 8.53 10.33
N ASP A 88 -22.82 9.26 11.34
CA ASP A 88 -21.91 8.76 12.37
C ASP A 88 -22.56 7.67 13.21
N GLU A 89 -23.84 7.81 13.54
CA GLU A 89 -24.60 6.77 14.26
C GLU A 89 -24.70 5.48 13.44
N ALA A 90 -24.86 5.59 12.12
CA ALA A 90 -24.90 4.44 11.23
C ALA A 90 -23.53 3.75 11.12
N ARG A 91 -22.44 4.53 11.08
CA ARG A 91 -21.06 4.00 11.11
C ARG A 91 -20.79 3.24 12.41
N LEU A 92 -21.14 3.82 13.55
CA LEU A 92 -21.00 3.17 14.84
C LEU A 92 -21.84 1.90 14.92
N THR A 93 -23.10 1.96 14.47
CA THR A 93 -23.99 0.79 14.43
C THR A 93 -23.40 -0.34 13.59
N TRP A 94 -22.75 0.00 12.46
CA TRP A 94 -22.08 -0.99 11.63
C TRP A 94 -20.90 -1.65 12.35
N LEU A 95 -20.05 -0.89 13.05
CA LEU A 95 -18.97 -1.43 13.88
C LEU A 95 -19.51 -2.34 14.99
N LYS A 96 -20.59 -1.91 15.67
CA LYS A 96 -21.26 -2.73 16.71
C LYS A 96 -21.78 -4.06 16.14
N ARG A 97 -22.38 -4.05 14.96
CA ARG A 97 -22.86 -5.29 14.30
C ARG A 97 -21.72 -6.26 14.02
N TRP A 98 -20.56 -5.76 13.60
CA TRP A 98 -19.36 -6.59 13.45
C TRP A 98 -18.89 -7.16 14.78
N CYS A 99 -18.85 -6.36 15.84
CA CYS A 99 -18.51 -6.83 17.19
C CYS A 99 -19.46 -7.94 17.67
N MET A 100 -20.77 -7.79 17.45
CA MET A 100 -21.77 -8.83 17.74
C MET A 100 -21.51 -10.11 16.94
N MET A 101 -21.27 -9.99 15.63
CA MET A 101 -21.00 -11.14 14.75
C MET A 101 -19.73 -11.89 15.17
N LYS A 102 -18.74 -11.17 15.69
CA LYS A 102 -17.48 -11.72 16.20
C LYS A 102 -17.54 -12.12 17.67
N LYS A 103 -18.69 -11.96 18.34
CA LYS A 103 -18.92 -12.28 19.75
C LYS A 103 -17.91 -11.59 20.68
N LEU A 104 -17.69 -10.30 20.45
CA LEU A 104 -16.81 -9.45 21.27
C LEU A 104 -17.55 -8.73 22.42
N TYR A 105 -18.87 -8.89 22.48
CA TYR A 105 -19.70 -8.52 23.62
C TYR A 105 -20.06 -9.75 24.43
#